data_AF-R9LYX9-F1
#
_entry.id   AF-R9LYX9-F1
#
_cell.length_a   1.000
_cell.length_b   1.000
_cell.length_c   1.000
_cell.angle_alpha   90.00
_cell.angle_beta   90.00
_cell.angle_gamma   90.00
#
_symmetry.space_group_name_H-M   'P 1'
#
loop_
_entity.id
_entity.type
_entity.pdbx_description
1 polymer ?
#
loop_
_entity_poly.entity_id
_entity_poly.type
_entity_poly.pdbx_seq_one_letter_code
_entity_poly.pdbx_strand_id
1 'polypeptide(L)'
;MTGAYNCFQEAYKRSLKKPFTPRRMMLEEVEKFSFFKAAYEQEPDKYFIYEKEDDDICGTDGFFLLGTRGCQWDFGLIVSGGRTGQVFDTDNEGAYAFTAHSFNEFYREWLDWLSDTENVQRELEKWRKLRLGRK
;
A
#
# COMPACT_ATOMS: atom_id res chain seq x y z
N MET A 1 -3.70 -2.16 -33.13
CA MET A 1 -3.76 -2.06 -31.65
C MET A 1 -2.38 -2.01 -30.97
N THR A 2 -1.27 -2.32 -31.64
CA THR A 2 0.09 -2.33 -31.04
C THR A 2 0.65 -0.96 -30.65
N GLY A 3 0.26 0.13 -31.34
CA GLY A 3 0.77 1.48 -31.06
C GLY A 3 0.37 2.03 -29.68
N ALA A 4 -0.90 1.89 -29.29
CA ALA A 4 -1.40 2.39 -28.01
C ALA A 4 -0.80 1.64 -26.79
N TYR A 5 -0.61 0.32 -26.91
CA TYR A 5 0.04 -0.49 -25.87
C TYR A 5 1.52 -0.12 -25.67
N ASN A 6 2.25 0.14 -26.75
CA ASN A 6 3.64 0.58 -26.67
C ASN A 6 3.75 1.96 -26.00
N CYS A 7 2.83 2.89 -26.31
CA CYS A 7 2.75 4.18 -25.63
C CYS A 7 2.51 4.03 -24.12
N PHE A 8 1.61 3.12 -23.71
CA PHE A 8 1.33 2.85 -22.30
C PHE A 8 2.53 2.24 -21.57
N GLN A 9 3.17 1.22 -22.14
CA GLN A 9 4.32 0.56 -21.50
C GLN A 9 5.47 1.56 -21.24
N GLU A 10 5.76 2.42 -22.22
CA GLU A 10 6.79 3.44 -22.06
C GLU A 10 6.37 4.55 -21.08
N ALA A 11 5.11 4.95 -21.06
CA ALA A 11 4.58 5.87 -20.05
C ALA A 11 4.72 5.27 -18.64
N TYR A 12 4.36 4.00 -18.46
CA TYR A 12 4.46 3.29 -17.19
C TYR A 12 5.90 3.21 -16.67
N LYS A 13 6.85 2.80 -17.53
CA LYS A 13 8.28 2.76 -17.17
C LYS A 13 8.83 4.13 -16.83
N ARG A 14 8.38 5.18 -17.53
CA ARG A 14 8.79 6.57 -17.23
C ARG A 14 8.23 7.03 -15.88
N SER A 15 6.97 6.73 -15.60
CA SER A 15 6.34 7.04 -14.32
C SER A 15 7.08 6.37 -13.16
N LEU A 16 7.46 5.09 -13.28
CA LEU A 16 8.28 4.40 -12.28
C LEU A 16 9.67 5.03 -12.03
N LYS A 17 10.18 5.85 -12.95
CA LYS A 17 11.44 6.57 -12.74
C LYS A 17 11.24 7.89 -12.01
N LYS A 18 10.04 8.47 -12.02
CA LYS A 18 9.73 9.67 -11.25
C LYS A 18 9.85 9.33 -9.75
N PRO A 19 10.44 10.24 -8.95
CA PRO A 19 10.64 9.96 -7.53
C PRO A 19 9.31 9.96 -6.79
N PHE A 20 9.06 8.90 -6.02
CA PHE A 20 7.94 8.86 -5.09
C PHE A 20 8.28 9.71 -3.86
N THR A 21 7.58 10.82 -3.68
CA THR A 21 7.84 11.80 -2.60
C THR A 21 6.60 12.02 -1.74
N PRO A 22 6.14 11.00 -0.99
CA PRO A 22 4.97 11.13 -0.15
C PRO A 22 5.31 12.01 1.06
N ARG A 23 4.37 12.88 1.44
CA ARG A 23 4.48 13.69 2.65
C ARG A 23 3.91 12.94 3.85
N ARG A 24 4.31 13.31 5.06
CA ARG A 24 3.67 12.78 6.28
C ARG A 24 2.20 13.20 6.31
N MET A 25 1.36 12.29 6.79
CA MET A 25 -0.05 12.55 7.04
C MET A 25 -0.20 13.45 8.28
N MET A 26 -1.16 14.38 8.25
CA MET A 26 -1.56 15.18 9.41
C MET A 26 -2.74 14.53 10.13
N LEU A 27 -2.92 14.82 11.42
CA LEU A 27 -3.97 14.20 12.24
C LEU A 27 -5.38 14.48 11.70
N GLU A 28 -5.61 15.69 11.18
CA GLU A 28 -6.90 16.12 10.62
C GLU A 28 -7.23 15.42 9.30
N GLU A 29 -6.25 14.77 8.69
CA GLU A 29 -6.40 14.06 7.42
C GLU A 29 -6.74 12.59 7.61
N VAL A 30 -6.47 12.00 8.79
CA VAL A 30 -6.67 10.58 9.05
C VAL A 30 -8.10 10.13 8.78
N GLU A 31 -9.08 10.98 9.12
CA GLU A 31 -10.51 10.69 8.93
C GLU A 31 -10.96 10.71 7.46
N LYS A 32 -10.11 11.23 6.55
CA LYS A 32 -10.37 11.24 5.10
C LYS A 32 -9.93 9.97 4.39
N PHE A 33 -9.25 9.07 5.11
CA PHE A 33 -8.65 7.87 4.55
C PHE A 33 -9.13 6.65 5.33
N SER A 34 -8.76 5.47 4.84
CA SER A 34 -9.23 4.20 5.39
C SER A 34 -8.55 3.78 6.71
N PHE A 35 -7.74 4.64 7.32
CA PHE A 35 -7.00 4.36 8.56
C PHE A 35 -7.83 4.61 9.82
N PHE A 36 -7.56 3.83 10.87
CA PHE A 36 -8.12 4.10 12.19
C PHE A 36 -7.30 5.18 12.91
N LYS A 37 -7.96 6.24 13.37
CA LYS A 37 -7.35 7.33 14.15
C LYS A 37 -6.51 6.83 15.33
N ALA A 38 -7.02 5.83 16.06
CA ALA A 38 -6.30 5.23 17.18
C ALA A 38 -4.99 4.53 16.76
N ALA A 39 -4.92 3.97 15.56
CA ALA A 39 -3.69 3.38 15.04
C ALA A 39 -2.68 4.47 14.61
N TYR A 40 -3.18 5.55 14.00
CA TYR A 40 -2.35 6.71 13.66
C TYR A 40 -1.72 7.35 14.90
N GLU A 41 -2.50 7.56 15.97
CA GLU A 41 -2.00 8.20 17.20
C GLU A 41 -0.91 7.38 17.91
N GLN A 42 -0.85 6.05 17.69
CA GLN A 42 0.19 5.20 18.25
C GLN A 42 1.53 5.33 17.51
N GLU A 43 1.49 5.50 16.18
CA GLU A 43 2.69 5.54 15.34
C GLU A 43 2.50 6.50 14.14
N PRO A 44 2.42 7.83 14.37
CA PRO A 44 2.06 8.79 13.33
C PRO A 44 3.09 8.85 12.18
N ASP A 45 4.36 8.59 12.49
CA ASP A 45 5.47 8.62 11.53
C ASP A 45 5.40 7.51 10.46
N LYS A 46 4.49 6.55 10.62
CA LYS A 46 4.22 5.47 9.68
C LYS A 46 3.31 5.89 8.53
N TYR A 47 2.56 6.98 8.67
CA TYR A 47 1.47 7.34 7.75
C TYR A 47 1.83 8.50 6.84
N PHE A 48 1.49 8.35 5.56
CA PHE A 48 1.86 9.27 4.50
C PHE A 48 0.72 9.49 3.52
N ILE A 49 0.80 10.61 2.80
CA ILE A 49 -0.12 10.96 1.72
C ILE A 49 0.70 11.21 0.46
N TYR A 50 0.22 10.68 -0.66
CA TYR A 50 0.70 11.00 -1.99
C TYR A 50 -0.47 11.40 -2.88
N GLU A 51 -0.56 12.69 -3.17
CA GLU A 51 -1.56 13.26 -4.08
C GLU A 51 -1.07 13.07 -5.51
N LYS A 52 -1.90 12.42 -6.34
CA LYS A 52 -1.61 12.21 -7.75
C LYS A 52 -2.15 13.37 -8.56
N GLU A 53 -1.42 13.78 -9.60
CA GLU A 53 -1.96 14.70 -10.60
C GLU A 53 -3.00 13.95 -11.47
N ASP A 54 -4.20 14.52 -11.62
CA ASP A 54 -5.35 13.87 -12.27
C ASP A 54 -5.12 13.50 -13.76
N ASP A 55 -4.10 14.09 -14.40
CA ASP A 55 -3.85 14.00 -15.84
C ASP A 55 -2.76 12.99 -16.24
N ASP A 56 -2.15 12.24 -15.31
CA ASP A 56 -1.09 11.28 -15.65
C ASP A 56 -1.65 9.92 -16.11
N ILE A 57 -1.36 9.57 -17.38
CA ILE A 57 -1.68 8.28 -18.00
C ILE A 57 -1.19 7.11 -17.14
N CYS A 58 -0.10 7.31 -16.39
CA CYS A 58 0.43 6.34 -15.43
C CYS A 58 0.75 7.07 -14.11
N GLY A 59 -0.22 7.22 -13.22
CA GLY A 59 -0.02 7.83 -11.90
C GLY A 59 0.60 6.90 -10.86
N THR A 60 1.75 6.30 -11.15
CA THR A 60 2.48 5.44 -10.19
C THR A 60 3.67 6.12 -9.54
N ASP A 61 4.33 7.06 -10.21
CA ASP A 61 5.42 7.92 -9.70
C ASP A 61 6.41 7.21 -8.78
N GLY A 62 7.06 6.16 -9.29
CA GLY A 62 8.06 5.43 -8.51
C GLY A 62 7.50 4.47 -7.46
N PHE A 63 6.18 4.33 -7.31
CA PHE A 63 5.56 3.28 -6.52
C PHE A 63 5.17 2.09 -7.39
N PHE A 64 5.73 0.92 -7.10
CA PHE A 64 5.47 -0.32 -7.83
C PHE A 64 4.54 -1.24 -7.03
N LEU A 65 3.31 -1.39 -7.50
CA LEU A 65 2.30 -2.28 -6.92
C LEU A 65 2.74 -3.75 -7.04
N LEU A 66 2.72 -4.45 -5.90
CA LEU A 66 3.10 -5.86 -5.80
C LEU A 66 1.89 -6.79 -5.67
N GLY A 67 0.82 -6.31 -5.03
CA GLY A 67 -0.38 -7.11 -4.85
C GLY A 67 -1.44 -6.40 -4.03
N THR A 68 -2.47 -7.16 -3.69
CA THR A 68 -3.63 -6.67 -2.93
C THR A 68 -3.75 -7.36 -1.58
N ARG A 69 -4.14 -6.61 -0.56
CA ARG A 69 -4.60 -7.10 0.76
C ARG A 69 -6.12 -7.32 0.78
N GLY A 70 -6.85 -6.96 -0.28
CA GLY A 70 -8.30 -7.10 -0.38
C GLY A 70 -8.99 -5.88 -0.97
N CYS A 71 -10.29 -5.71 -0.70
CA CYS A 71 -11.20 -4.81 -1.42
C CYS A 71 -10.82 -3.31 -1.48
N GLN A 72 -9.86 -2.85 -0.67
CA GLN A 72 -9.51 -1.42 -0.57
C GLN A 72 -8.01 -1.17 -0.34
N TRP A 73 -7.25 -2.23 -0.08
CA TRP A 73 -5.86 -2.10 0.36
C TRP A 73 -4.97 -2.88 -0.58
N ASP A 74 -3.99 -2.20 -1.14
CA ASP A 74 -2.92 -2.78 -1.92
C ASP A 74 -1.58 -2.60 -1.22
N PHE A 75 -0.54 -3.24 -1.72
CA PHE A 75 0.82 -3.03 -1.23
C PHE A 75 1.82 -3.00 -2.37
N GLY A 76 2.90 -2.28 -2.16
CA GLY A 76 3.91 -2.06 -3.19
C GLY A 76 5.23 -1.59 -2.61
N LEU A 77 6.22 -1.46 -3.48
CA LEU A 77 7.57 -1.04 -3.12
C LEU A 77 7.95 0.24 -3.86
N ILE A 78 8.74 1.09 -3.19
CA ILE A 78 9.25 2.31 -3.81
C ILE A 78 10.48 1.96 -4.65
N VAL A 79 10.45 2.24 -5.95
CA VAL A 79 11.55 1.97 -6.89
C VAL A 79 12.38 3.22 -7.21
N SER A 80 11.85 4.42 -6.97
CA SER A 80 12.54 5.70 -7.21
C SER A 80 12.21 6.72 -6.11
N GLY A 81 13.22 7.47 -5.65
CA GLY A 81 13.10 8.48 -4.58
C GLY A 81 13.92 8.16 -3.33
N GLY A 82 13.75 8.97 -2.27
CA GLY A 82 14.54 8.84 -1.03
C GLY A 82 14.22 7.61 -0.17
N ARG A 83 13.18 6.86 -0.53
CA ARG A 83 12.68 5.69 0.20
C ARG A 83 12.77 4.39 -0.62
N THR A 84 13.59 4.37 -1.68
CA THR A 84 13.73 3.19 -2.54
C THR A 84 14.00 1.90 -1.74
N GLY A 85 13.26 0.85 -2.06
CA GLY A 85 13.31 -0.47 -1.42
C GLY A 85 12.30 -0.68 -0.29
N GLN A 86 11.75 0.40 0.28
CA GLN A 86 10.74 0.32 1.33
C GLN A 86 9.39 -0.16 0.78
N VAL A 87 8.64 -0.87 1.61
CA VAL A 87 7.31 -1.42 1.30
C VAL A 87 6.26 -0.62 2.05
N PHE A 88 5.17 -0.30 1.35
CA PHE A 88 4.02 0.39 1.91
C PHE A 88 2.74 -0.34 1.53
N ASP A 89 1.80 -0.41 2.47
CA ASP A 89 0.38 -0.63 2.16
C ASP A 89 -0.21 0.72 1.68
N THR A 90 -1.13 0.69 0.73
CA THR A 90 -1.81 1.87 0.18
C THR A 90 -3.30 1.61 0.08
N ASP A 91 -4.11 2.64 0.31
CA ASP A 91 -5.51 2.61 -0.10
C ASP A 91 -5.69 3.13 -1.53
N ASN A 92 -6.95 3.18 -1.98
CA ASN A 92 -7.34 3.73 -3.27
C ASN A 92 -7.52 5.27 -3.28
N GLU A 93 -7.26 5.94 -2.16
CA GLU A 93 -7.49 7.38 -1.94
C GLU A 93 -6.16 8.16 -1.85
N GLY A 94 -5.02 7.47 -1.88
CA GLY A 94 -3.69 8.09 -1.88
C GLY A 94 -3.01 8.10 -0.50
N ALA A 95 -3.54 7.33 0.44
CA ALA A 95 -2.95 7.12 1.75
C ALA A 95 -1.98 5.92 1.73
N TYR A 96 -0.82 6.08 2.37
CA TYR A 96 0.23 5.06 2.43
C TYR A 96 0.66 4.83 3.87
N ALA A 97 0.82 3.57 4.26
CA ALA A 97 1.35 3.17 5.55
C ALA A 97 2.65 2.38 5.36
N PHE A 98 3.72 2.82 6.02
CA PHE A 98 5.01 2.14 5.99
C PHE A 98 4.89 0.74 6.61
N THR A 99 5.27 -0.29 5.85
CA THR A 99 5.14 -1.70 6.27
C THR A 99 6.49 -2.29 6.63
N ALA A 100 7.53 -2.08 5.80
CA ALA A 100 8.86 -2.65 6.02
C ALA A 100 9.96 -1.84 5.33
N HIS A 101 11.19 -1.91 5.84
CA HIS A 101 12.35 -1.24 5.24
C HIS A 101 12.83 -1.92 3.96
N SER A 102 12.49 -3.19 3.75
CA SER A 102 12.85 -3.92 2.53
C SER A 102 11.82 -4.97 2.14
N PHE A 103 11.79 -5.36 0.86
CA PHE A 103 10.97 -6.48 0.41
C PHE A 103 11.33 -7.81 1.08
N ASN A 104 12.60 -8.02 1.43
CA ASN A 104 13.04 -9.23 2.12
C ASN A 104 12.50 -9.32 3.56
N GLU A 105 12.53 -8.21 4.28
CA GLU A 105 11.92 -8.09 5.62
C GLU A 105 10.42 -8.36 5.55
N PHE A 106 9.71 -7.64 4.68
CA PHE A 106 8.29 -7.85 4.42
C PHE A 106 7.95 -9.31 4.12
N TYR A 107 8.70 -9.93 3.19
CA TYR A 107 8.44 -11.29 2.75
C TYR A 107 8.69 -12.30 3.86
N ARG A 108 9.75 -12.12 4.65
CA ARG A 108 10.04 -12.98 5.80
C ARG A 108 8.96 -12.88 6.87
N GLU A 109 8.56 -11.67 7.25
CA GLU A 109 7.47 -11.47 8.22
C GLU A 109 6.16 -12.10 7.76
N TRP A 110 5.86 -12.01 6.46
CA TRP A 110 4.69 -12.66 5.90
C TRP A 110 4.77 -14.20 5.98
N LEU A 111 5.94 -14.78 5.69
CA LEU A 111 6.16 -16.23 5.84
C LEU A 111 6.06 -16.67 7.30
N ASP A 112 6.66 -15.91 8.22
CA ASP A 112 6.61 -16.17 9.66
C ASP A 112 5.15 -16.15 10.14
N TRP A 113 4.38 -15.13 9.73
CA TRP A 113 2.95 -15.02 10.04
C TRP A 113 2.14 -16.22 9.50
N LEU A 114 2.42 -16.66 8.27
CA LEU A 114 1.74 -17.81 7.65
C LEU A 114 2.09 -19.14 8.32
N SER A 115 3.32 -19.27 8.81
CA SER A 115 3.79 -20.48 9.51
C SER A 115 3.19 -20.62 10.92
N ASP A 116 2.75 -19.50 11.50
CA ASP A 116 2.10 -19.46 12.80
C ASP A 116 0.64 -19.93 12.70
N THR A 117 0.40 -21.13 13.21
CA THR A 117 -0.92 -21.76 13.19
C THR A 117 -1.95 -20.97 14.02
N GLU A 118 -1.54 -20.29 15.09
CA GLU A 118 -2.46 -19.52 15.93
C GLU A 118 -2.95 -18.26 15.20
N ASN A 119 -2.07 -17.61 14.43
CA ASN A 119 -2.45 -16.47 13.57
C ASN A 119 -3.51 -16.89 12.55
N VAL A 120 -3.26 -18.00 11.86
CA VAL A 120 -4.19 -18.53 10.84
C VAL A 120 -5.53 -18.93 11.48
N GLN A 121 -5.52 -19.61 12.62
CA GLN A 121 -6.74 -20.01 13.32
C GLN A 121 -7.57 -18.79 13.75
N ARG A 122 -6.93 -17.77 14.33
CA ARG A 122 -7.58 -16.53 14.76
C ARG A 122 -8.25 -15.79 13.60
N GLU A 123 -7.55 -15.70 12.46
CA GLU A 123 -8.10 -15.05 11.27
C GLU A 123 -9.31 -15.85 10.74
N LEU A 124 -9.21 -17.18 10.66
CA LEU A 124 -10.33 -18.05 10.27
C LEU A 124 -11.54 -17.89 11.19
N GLU A 125 -11.34 -17.81 12.51
CA GLU A 125 -12.41 -17.59 13.48
C GLU A 125 -13.09 -16.23 13.32
N LYS A 126 -12.31 -15.17 13.10
CA LYS A 126 -12.83 -13.84 12.80
C LYS A 126 -13.74 -13.87 11.57
N TRP A 127 -13.29 -14.51 10.48
CA TRP A 127 -14.11 -14.67 9.27
C TRP A 127 -15.37 -15.51 9.49
N ARG A 128 -15.28 -16.58 10.29
CA ARG A 128 -16.46 -17.38 10.68
C ARG A 128 -17.48 -16.54 11.45
N LYS A 129 -17.04 -15.73 12.41
CA LYS A 129 -17.91 -14.83 13.19
C LYS A 129 -18.59 -13.79 12.31
N LEU A 130 -17.83 -13.13 11.42
CA LEU A 130 -18.38 -12.16 10.47
C LEU A 130 -19.42 -12.79 9.52
N ARG A 131 -19.21 -14.04 9.09
CA ARG A 131 -20.19 -14.77 8.27
C ARG A 131 -21.46 -15.10 9.06
N LEU A 132 -21.34 -15.46 10.34
CA LEU A 132 -22.46 -15.84 11.19
C LEU A 132 -23.27 -14.63 11.71
N GLY A 133 -22.63 -13.47 11.91
CA GLY A 133 -23.26 -12.22 12.32
C GLY A 133 -23.96 -11.45 11.19
N ARG A 134 -23.94 -11.97 9.96
CA ARG A 134 -24.68 -11.45 8.79
C ARG A 134 -26.04 -12.16 8.57
N LYS A 135 -26.55 -12.86 9.59
CA LYS A 135 -27.91 -13.44 9.58
C LYS A 135 -28.92 -12.48 10.16
#